data_AF-A0AAF0YTY2-F1
#
_entry.id   AF-A0AAF0YTY2-F1
#
_cell.length_a   1.000
_cell.length_b   1.000
_cell.length_c   1.000
_cell.angle_alpha   90.00
_cell.angle_beta   90.00
_cell.angle_gamma   90.00
#
_symmetry.space_group_name_H-M   'P 1'
#
loop_
_entity.id
_entity.type
_entity.pdbx_description
1 polymer ?
#
loop_
_entity_poly.entity_id
_entity_poly.type
_entity_poly.pdbx_seq_one_letter_code
_entity_poly.pdbx_strand_id
1 'polypeptide(L)'
;MGFRRIYHEDFWHILHTTNANDVGILIEGLDEWPDHSENLAMLVDRLDYWLNSEYTSWVTDPDDPEVKRRRAEQKRAGIKPPPQPMITPVAHRPRQVMDELVKELVTKTEQQKQEAPKRRFGTLADLRAMRGE
;
A
#
# COMPACT_ATOMS: atom_id res chain seq x y z
N MET A 1 -19.24 4.73 -21.73
CA MET A 1 -18.45 4.34 -22.92
C MET A 1 -18.78 2.90 -23.24
N GLY A 2 -19.18 2.62 -24.48
CA GLY A 2 -20.01 1.47 -24.82
C GLY A 2 -19.31 0.12 -24.75
N PHE A 3 -20.07 -0.89 -24.30
CA PHE A 3 -19.81 -2.33 -24.27
C PHE A 3 -18.95 -2.84 -25.45
N ARG A 4 -19.27 -2.39 -26.67
CA ARG A 4 -18.56 -2.71 -27.91
C ARG A 4 -17.08 -2.36 -27.93
N ARG A 5 -16.66 -1.33 -27.18
CA ARG A 5 -15.25 -0.92 -27.08
C ARG A 5 -14.45 -1.83 -26.15
N ILE A 6 -15.09 -2.45 -25.18
CA ILE A 6 -14.44 -3.28 -24.15
C ILE A 6 -14.36 -4.72 -24.62
N TYR A 7 -15.45 -5.24 -25.17
CA TYR A 7 -15.56 -6.66 -25.53
C TYR A 7 -15.35 -6.95 -27.01
N HIS A 8 -15.09 -5.93 -27.83
CA HIS A 8 -14.99 -6.03 -29.29
C HIS A 8 -16.21 -6.66 -30.00
N GLU A 9 -17.33 -6.81 -29.28
CA GLU A 9 -18.55 -7.47 -29.73
C GLU A 9 -19.76 -6.52 -29.67
N ASP A 10 -20.76 -6.77 -30.51
CA ASP A 10 -22.01 -5.99 -30.49
C ASP A 10 -22.95 -6.49 -29.38
N PHE A 11 -23.53 -5.56 -28.63
CA PHE A 11 -24.42 -5.87 -27.51
C PHE A 11 -25.64 -6.67 -27.98
N TRP A 12 -26.19 -6.31 -29.14
CA TRP A 12 -27.30 -7.05 -29.75
C TRP A 12 -26.91 -8.44 -30.24
N HIS A 13 -25.66 -8.61 -30.69
CA HIS A 13 -25.17 -9.91 -31.10
C HIS A 13 -25.18 -10.87 -29.91
N ILE A 14 -24.59 -10.45 -28.78
CA ILE A 14 -24.54 -11.27 -27.56
C ILE A 14 -25.94 -11.60 -27.03
N LEU A 15 -26.87 -10.65 -27.02
CA LEU A 15 -28.24 -10.90 -26.58
C LEU A 15 -28.99 -11.92 -27.45
N HIS A 16 -28.63 -12.05 -28.74
CA HIS A 16 -29.29 -12.98 -29.66
C HIS A 16 -28.58 -14.34 -29.77
N THR A 17 -27.27 -14.39 -29.51
CA THR A 17 -26.49 -15.63 -29.60
C THR A 17 -26.38 -16.38 -28.28
N THR A 18 -26.45 -15.66 -27.15
CA THR A 18 -26.26 -16.22 -25.82
C THR A 18 -27.61 -16.54 -25.19
N ASN A 19 -27.71 -17.69 -24.51
CA ASN A 19 -28.94 -18.08 -23.83
C ASN A 19 -29.31 -17.02 -22.77
N ALA A 20 -30.59 -16.70 -22.62
CA ALA A 20 -31.07 -15.73 -21.64
C ALA A 20 -30.62 -16.06 -20.20
N ASN A 21 -30.47 -17.35 -19.87
CA ASN A 21 -29.93 -17.77 -18.58
C ASN A 21 -28.44 -17.40 -18.41
N ASP A 22 -27.63 -17.60 -19.46
CA ASP A 22 -26.21 -17.26 -19.45
C ASP A 22 -26.01 -15.74 -19.42
N VAL A 23 -26.88 -14.97 -20.10
CA VAL A 23 -26.91 -13.51 -19.99
C VAL A 23 -27.26 -13.06 -18.57
N GLY A 24 -28.22 -13.72 -17.91
CA GLY A 24 -28.54 -13.47 -16.50
C GLY A 24 -27.33 -13.66 -15.57
N ILE A 25 -26.62 -14.78 -15.73
CA ILE A 25 -25.40 -15.09 -14.96
C ILE A 25 -24.29 -14.05 -15.22
N LEU A 26 -24.10 -13.62 -16.46
CA LEU A 26 -23.11 -12.59 -16.81
C LEU A 26 -23.45 -11.23 -16.20
N ILE A 27 -24.73 -10.87 -16.16
CA ILE A 27 -25.20 -9.62 -15.54
C ILE A 27 -25.02 -9.67 -14.03
N GLU A 28 -25.30 -10.81 -13.38
CA GLU A 28 -25.08 -11.00 -11.94
C GLU A 28 -23.60 -10.88 -11.56
N GLY A 29 -22.69 -11.43 -12.37
CA GLY A 29 -21.24 -11.34 -12.14
C GLY A 29 -20.59 -10.00 -12.53
N LEU A 30 -21.34 -9.07 -13.12
CA LEU A 30 -20.81 -7.80 -13.64
C LEU A 30 -20.48 -6.79 -12.53
N ASP A 31 -21.15 -6.91 -11.38
CA ASP A 31 -20.90 -6.10 -10.18
C ASP A 31 -19.82 -6.71 -9.26
N GLU A 32 -19.34 -7.92 -9.55
CA GLU A 32 -18.31 -8.60 -8.76
C GLU A 32 -16.92 -8.06 -9.10
N TRP A 33 -16.08 -7.87 -8.08
CA TRP A 33 -14.66 -7.56 -8.26
C TRP A 33 -13.88 -8.86 -8.43
N PRO A 34 -13.40 -9.19 -9.64
CA PRO A 34 -12.85 -10.52 -9.87
C PRO A 34 -11.46 -10.70 -9.24
N ASP A 35 -11.14 -11.91 -8.77
CA ASP A 35 -9.83 -12.24 -8.19
C ASP A 35 -8.65 -11.89 -9.11
N HIS A 36 -8.80 -12.07 -10.42
CA HIS A 36 -7.75 -11.72 -11.38
C HIS A 36 -7.52 -10.21 -11.45
N SER A 37 -8.57 -9.41 -11.28
CA SER A 37 -8.49 -7.95 -11.23
C SER A 37 -7.83 -7.49 -9.94
N GLU A 38 -8.14 -8.12 -8.80
CA GLU A 38 -7.45 -7.83 -7.55
C GLU A 38 -5.96 -8.21 -7.62
N ASN A 39 -5.64 -9.40 -8.16
CA ASN A 39 -4.25 -9.83 -8.32
C ASN A 39 -3.44 -8.86 -9.19
N LEU A 40 -4.04 -8.34 -10.28
CA LEU A 40 -3.42 -7.32 -11.12
C LEU A 40 -3.25 -6.00 -10.35
N ALA A 41 -4.25 -5.59 -9.59
CA ALA A 41 -4.21 -4.38 -8.78
C ALA A 41 -3.10 -4.45 -7.71
N MET A 42 -2.97 -5.59 -7.02
CA MET A 42 -1.88 -5.85 -6.07
C MET A 42 -0.50 -5.82 -6.73
N LEU A 43 -0.38 -6.31 -7.97
CA LEU A 43 0.87 -6.23 -8.73
C LEU A 43 1.24 -4.78 -9.03
N VAL A 44 0.28 -3.97 -9.47
CA VAL A 44 0.48 -2.53 -9.72
C VAL A 44 0.93 -1.81 -8.45
N ASP A 45 0.30 -2.09 -7.30
CA ASP A 45 0.67 -1.48 -6.02
C ASP A 45 2.12 -1.81 -5.62
N ARG A 46 2.56 -3.05 -5.85
CA ARG A 46 3.94 -3.47 -5.59
C ARG A 46 4.94 -2.81 -6.53
N LEU A 47 4.58 -2.67 -7.80
CA LEU A 47 5.43 -2.02 -8.80
C LEU A 47 5.60 -0.53 -8.52
N ASP A 48 4.52 0.16 -8.14
CA ASP A 48 4.58 1.57 -7.73
C ASP A 48 5.48 1.76 -6.51
N TYR A 49 5.28 0.94 -5.46
CA TYR A 49 6.15 0.98 -4.28
C TYR A 49 7.63 0.74 -4.63
N TRP A 50 7.90 -0.29 -5.45
CA TRP A 50 9.26 -0.63 -5.85
C TRP A 50 9.91 0.51 -6.64
N LEU A 51 9.22 1.04 -7.66
CA LEU A 51 9.73 2.12 -8.49
C LEU A 51 10.03 3.37 -7.67
N ASN A 52 9.12 3.77 -6.78
CA ASN A 52 9.32 4.93 -5.91
C ASN A 52 10.48 4.72 -4.93
N SER A 53 10.66 3.49 -4.42
CA SER A 53 11.77 3.14 -3.53
C SER A 53 13.12 3.22 -4.25
N GLU A 54 13.23 2.62 -5.44
CA GLU A 54 14.43 2.65 -6.28
C GLU A 54 14.77 4.08 -6.70
N TYR A 55 13.77 4.82 -7.20
CA TYR A 55 13.97 6.20 -7.63
C TYR A 55 14.47 7.07 -6.48
N THR A 56 13.89 6.92 -5.28
CA THR A 56 14.36 7.60 -4.07
C THR A 56 15.82 7.25 -3.79
N SER A 57 16.21 5.99 -3.92
CA SER A 57 17.60 5.56 -3.73
C SER A 57 18.56 6.18 -4.75
N TRP A 58 18.12 6.41 -5.99
CA TRP A 58 18.96 7.00 -7.04
C TRP A 58 19.16 8.50 -6.88
N VAL A 59 18.12 9.21 -6.41
CA VAL A 59 18.17 10.68 -6.28
C VAL A 59 18.65 11.15 -4.90
N THR A 60 18.65 10.27 -3.89
CA THR A 60 19.14 10.63 -2.55
C THR A 60 20.66 10.72 -2.57
N ASP A 61 21.21 11.92 -2.39
CA ASP A 61 22.63 12.11 -2.16
C ASP A 61 23.05 11.46 -0.82
N PRO A 62 23.91 10.44 -0.82
CA PRO A 62 24.35 9.79 0.41
C PRO A 62 25.18 10.71 1.32
N ASP A 63 25.75 11.78 0.76
CA ASP A 63 26.60 12.72 1.49
C ASP A 63 25.88 13.94 2.03
N ASP A 64 24.59 14.11 1.70
CA ASP A 64 23.76 15.21 2.20
C ASP A 64 23.74 15.22 3.75
N PRO A 65 24.14 16.34 4.38
CA PRO A 65 24.16 16.46 5.84
C PRO A 65 22.79 16.26 6.48
N GLU A 66 21.69 16.60 5.80
CA GLU A 66 20.33 16.40 6.29
C GLU A 66 19.96 14.92 6.35
N VAL A 67 20.31 14.14 5.31
CA VAL A 67 20.07 12.70 5.25
C VAL A 67 20.87 11.99 6.35
N LYS A 68 22.13 12.39 6.55
CA LYS A 68 22.99 11.86 7.64
C LYS A 68 22.40 12.19 9.01
N ARG A 69 21.93 13.42 9.23
CA ARG A 69 21.29 13.84 10.49
C ARG A 69 20.05 13.00 10.78
N ARG A 70 19.15 12.84 9.81
CA ARG A 70 17.92 12.04 9.97
C ARG A 70 18.21 10.56 10.26
N ARG A 71 19.17 9.95 9.54
CA ARG A 71 19.59 8.56 9.82
C ARG A 71 20.18 8.42 11.23
N ALA A 72 20.97 9.39 11.68
CA ALA A 72 21.53 9.39 13.03
C ALA A 72 20.44 9.56 14.10
N GLU A 73 19.45 10.42 13.88
CA GLU A 73 18.29 10.60 14.76
C GLU A 73 17.43 9.33 14.85
N GLN A 74 17.13 8.69 13.72
CA GLN A 74 16.41 7.40 13.70
C GLN A 74 17.16 6.30 14.44
N LYS A 75 18.49 6.21 14.23
CA LYS A 75 19.35 5.26 14.93
C LYS A 75 19.38 5.52 16.44
N ARG A 76 19.46 6.79 16.86
CA ARG A 76 19.39 7.20 18.29
C ARG A 76 18.04 6.89 18.90
N ALA A 77 16.95 7.06 18.14
CA ALA A 77 15.60 6.72 18.57
C ALA A 77 15.33 5.21 18.56
N GLY A 78 16.24 4.39 18.02
CA GLY A 78 16.05 2.93 17.90
C GLY A 78 14.93 2.54 16.93
N ILE A 79 14.49 3.47 16.08
CA ILE A 79 13.41 3.24 15.13
C ILE A 79 13.97 2.36 14.02
N LYS A 80 13.50 1.12 13.95
CA LYS A 80 13.79 0.21 12.84
C LYS A 80 12.70 0.37 11.79
N PRO A 81 13.04 0.30 10.49
CA PRO A 81 12.03 0.17 9.46
C PRO A 81 11.17 -1.09 9.73
N PRO A 82 9.90 -1.10 9.29
CA PRO A 82 9.05 -2.27 9.46
C PRO A 82 9.66 -3.49 8.76
N PRO A 83 9.45 -4.71 9.28
CA PRO A 83 9.93 -5.93 8.64
C PRO A 83 9.27 -6.19 7.28
N GLN A 84 8.05 -5.69 7.08
CA GLN A 84 7.32 -5.76 5.82
C GLN A 84 7.03 -4.35 5.31
N PRO A 85 7.19 -4.09 4.00
CA PRO A 85 6.89 -2.79 3.44
C PRO A 85 5.40 -2.46 3.60
N MET A 86 5.11 -1.22 3.98
CA MET A 86 3.75 -0.68 4.00
C MET A 86 3.41 -0.19 2.59
N ILE A 87 2.75 -1.04 1.82
CA ILE A 87 2.37 -0.75 0.44
C ILE A 87 1.03 -0.05 0.46
N THR A 88 0.95 1.10 -0.20
CA THR A 88 -0.29 1.86 -0.34
C THR A 88 -1.05 1.36 -1.57
N PRO A 89 -2.37 1.09 -1.48
CA PRO A 89 -3.16 0.76 -2.66
C PRO A 89 -3.23 1.99 -3.56
N VAL A 90 -2.79 1.87 -4.80
CA VAL A 90 -2.82 2.93 -5.83
C VAL A 90 -3.63 2.50 -7.05
N ALA A 91 -3.75 1.20 -7.29
CA ALA A 91 -4.52 0.66 -8.39
C ALA A 91 -6.02 0.93 -8.23
N HIS A 92 -6.70 1.11 -9.37
CA HIS A 92 -8.12 1.41 -9.43
C HIS A 92 -8.96 0.19 -9.02
N ARG A 93 -9.82 0.37 -8.03
CA ARG A 93 -10.69 -0.66 -7.44
C ARG A 93 -12.09 -0.11 -7.18
N PRO A 94 -13.10 -0.98 -6.98
CA PRO A 94 -14.38 -0.57 -6.43
C PRO A 94 -14.17 0.08 -5.07
N ARG A 95 -14.98 1.10 -4.80
CA ARG A 95 -14.81 1.96 -3.62
C ARG A 95 -14.81 1.19 -2.31
N GLN A 96 -15.68 0.19 -2.20
CA GLN A 96 -15.78 -0.65 -0.99
C GLN A 96 -14.46 -1.36 -0.69
N VAL A 97 -13.87 -2.03 -1.68
CA VAL A 97 -12.57 -2.72 -1.55
C VAL A 97 -11.45 -1.73 -1.22
N MET A 98 -11.44 -0.58 -1.89
CA MET A 98 -10.44 0.46 -1.66
C MET A 98 -10.50 1.00 -0.22
N ASP A 99 -11.69 1.31 0.28
CA ASP A 99 -11.91 1.84 1.62
C ASP A 99 -11.46 0.83 2.71
N GLU A 100 -11.72 -0.46 2.49
CA GLU A 100 -11.25 -1.54 3.37
C GLU A 100 -9.73 -1.63 3.41
N LEU A 101 -9.06 -1.66 2.26
CA LEU A 101 -7.60 -1.71 2.17
C LEU A 101 -6.93 -0.50 2.82
N VAL A 102 -7.47 0.70 2.60
CA VAL A 102 -6.96 1.92 3.25
C VAL A 102 -7.14 1.85 4.76
N LYS A 103 -8.28 1.37 5.25
CA LYS A 103 -8.53 1.18 6.68
C LYS A 103 -7.53 0.19 7.30
N GLU A 104 -7.26 -0.92 6.63
CA GLU A 104 -6.24 -1.87 7.07
C GLU A 104 -4.84 -1.26 7.11
N LEU A 105 -4.47 -0.47 6.10
CA LEU A 105 -3.17 0.20 6.06
C LEU A 105 -3.01 1.19 7.20
N VAL A 106 -4.05 1.99 7.48
CA VAL A 106 -4.06 2.95 8.60
C VAL A 106 -3.89 2.21 9.92
N THR A 107 -4.64 1.13 10.15
CA THR A 107 -4.54 0.35 11.39
C THR A 107 -3.15 -0.30 11.56
N LYS A 108 -2.58 -0.90 10.50
CA LYS A 108 -1.21 -1.42 10.51
C LYS A 108 -0.17 -0.34 10.81
N THR A 109 -0.35 0.86 10.25
CA THR A 109 0.54 2.00 10.48
C THR A 109 0.46 2.47 11.94
N GLU A 110 -0.73 2.52 12.52
CA GLU A 110 -0.95 2.87 13.92
C GLU A 110 -0.35 1.84 14.87
N GLN A 111 -0.54 0.55 14.60
CA GLN A 111 0.07 -0.54 15.37
C GLN A 111 1.60 -0.45 15.37
N GLN A 112 2.20 -0.21 14.20
CA GLN A 112 3.65 -0.06 14.12
C GLN A 112 4.18 1.13 14.94
N LYS A 113 3.45 2.25 14.96
CA LYS A 113 3.80 3.41 15.80
C LYS A 113 3.76 3.07 17.29
N GLN A 114 2.81 2.23 17.72
CA GLN A 114 2.67 1.79 19.10
C GLN A 114 3.75 0.78 19.52
N GLU A 115 4.18 -0.09 18.60
CA GLU A 115 5.24 -1.10 18.82
C GLU A 115 6.66 -0.52 18.81
N ALA A 116 6.84 0.75 18.42
CA ALA A 116 8.14 1.42 18.45
C ALA A 116 8.75 1.32 19.87
N PRO A 117 10.06 0.99 19.99
CA PRO A 117 10.66 0.66 21.27
C PRO A 117 10.55 1.84 22.24
N LYS A 118 9.85 1.64 23.37
CA LYS A 118 9.85 2.59 24.49
C LYS A 118 11.30 2.83 24.88
N ARG A 119 11.73 4.10 24.87
CA ARG A 119 13.09 4.49 25.29
C ARG A 119 13.40 3.83 26.62
N ARG A 120 14.41 2.95 26.65
CA ARG A 120 14.90 2.37 27.90
C ARG A 120 15.55 3.48 28.69
N PHE A 121 14.84 4.03 29.67
CA PHE A 121 15.44 4.83 30.74
C PHE A 121 16.54 3.97 31.38
N GLY A 122 17.79 4.34 31.13
CA GLY A 122 18.91 3.50 31.56
C GLY A 122 20.22 3.75 30.81
N THR A 123 20.35 4.83 30.04
CA THR A 123 21.70 5.26 29.63
C THR A 123 22.38 5.96 30.81
N LEU A 124 23.70 5.82 30.93
CA LEU A 124 24.52 6.52 31.95
C LEU A 124 24.31 8.05 31.92
N ALA A 125 23.94 8.61 30.77
CA ALA A 125 23.58 10.00 30.60
C ALA A 125 22.26 10.37 31.31
N ASP A 126 21.23 9.52 31.23
CA ASP A 126 19.97 9.72 31.95
C ASP A 126 20.16 9.61 33.47
N LEU A 127 21.03 8.69 33.90
CA LEU A 127 21.38 8.53 35.32
C LEU A 127 22.20 9.71 35.87
N ARG A 128 23.10 10.30 35.06
CA ARG A 128 23.80 11.55 35.43
C ARG A 128 22.85 12.74 35.51
N ALA A 129 21.94 12.88 34.54
CA ALA A 129 20.92 13.92 34.56
C ALA A 129 19.99 13.83 35.78
N MET A 130 19.67 12.61 36.25
CA MET A 130 18.92 12.42 37.51
C MET A 130 19.76 12.66 38.78
N ARG A 131 21.09 12.55 38.70
CA ARG A 131 22.00 12.78 39.83
C ARG A 131 22.42 14.25 39.97
N GLY A 132 22.10 15.10 38.99
CA GLY A 132 22.37 16.55 39.05
C GLY A 132 23.85 16.91 38.87
N GLU A 133 24.59 16.13 38.07
CA GLU A 133 25.94 16.43 37.59
C GLU A 133 25.93 16.93 36.14
#